data_AF-A0A5B0QFK2-F1
#
_entry.id   AF-A0A5B0QFK2-F1
#
_cell.length_a   1.000
_cell.length_b   1.000
_cell.length_c   1.000
_cell.angle_alpha   90.00
_cell.angle_beta   90.00
_cell.angle_gamma   90.00
#
_symmetry.space_group_name_H-M   'P 1'
#
loop_
_entity.id
_entity.type
_entity.pdbx_description
1 polymer ?
#
loop_
_entity_poly.entity_id
_entity_poly.type
_entity_poly.pdbx_seq_one_letter_code
_entity_poly.pdbx_strand_id
1 'polypeptide(L)'
;MGKNKCHKNKSSRVSSQRNKSKKAREKSLKIQASLGIRSASVVWHRVKYIPHNLYPGIPWVDDKPTRRPTASEIKAASDEVSTYRFLQSGLNLIMDPLDENSVIAIIKFTPYDELTSSQIDDLNYVSNFLHKSKQFLNSVSSCSRVWGGLMWAIGWRKSYDEDQIVGRYIKAFTETAIKAYDDHYLKSKRVGQIIGNLFKDLAQSPFEENRHLMQQYSIPAFESLEYGKTPEESACTPHITFTTNGFFNPPHKDKDDISKFAFVLFLPTRTSDYTLVDSSEYDIKSGPLIFPNHKFGINFDHQHGIVKMILQANKYTHCTMPHSNSSKFTRLGLSIQINSTLAHTCDKYERDLCS
;
A
#
# COMPACT_ATOMS: atom_id res chain seq x y z
N MET A 1 -28.01 49.46 -33.25
CA MET A 1 -27.23 48.30 -32.76
C MET A 1 -26.69 48.59 -31.35
N GLY A 2 -27.47 48.30 -30.31
CA GLY A 2 -27.04 48.47 -28.92
C GLY A 2 -26.33 47.21 -28.41
N LYS A 3 -25.02 47.28 -28.13
CA LYS A 3 -24.29 46.18 -27.48
C LYS A 3 -24.67 46.13 -26.00
N ASN A 4 -25.50 45.15 -25.62
CA ASN A 4 -25.78 44.80 -24.22
C ASN A 4 -24.48 44.31 -23.53
N LYS A 5 -23.76 45.21 -22.87
CA LYS A 5 -22.69 44.85 -21.92
C LYS A 5 -23.35 44.35 -20.63
N CYS A 6 -23.48 43.04 -20.49
CA CYS A 6 -23.88 42.41 -19.23
C CYS A 6 -22.82 42.68 -18.15
N HIS A 7 -23.06 43.67 -17.30
CA HIS A 7 -22.29 43.88 -16.07
C HIS A 7 -22.60 42.74 -15.08
N LYS A 8 -21.82 41.65 -15.12
CA LYS A 8 -21.80 40.68 -14.02
C LYS A 8 -21.32 41.40 -12.75
N ASN A 9 -22.29 41.84 -11.95
CA ASN A 9 -22.11 42.60 -10.73
C ASN A 9 -21.13 41.89 -9.78
N LYS A 10 -20.15 42.59 -9.21
CA LYS A 10 -19.04 42.00 -8.42
C LYS A 10 -19.56 41.10 -7.28
N SER A 11 -20.69 41.50 -6.67
CA SER A 11 -21.44 40.74 -5.67
C SER A 11 -21.92 39.36 -6.16
N SER A 12 -22.42 39.26 -7.40
CA SER A 12 -22.87 38.00 -8.01
C SER A 12 -21.74 36.99 -8.25
N ARG A 13 -20.51 37.49 -8.52
CA ARG A 13 -19.33 36.63 -8.68
C ARG A 13 -18.87 36.08 -7.34
N VAL A 14 -18.86 36.91 -6.30
CA VAL A 14 -18.50 36.52 -4.93
C VAL A 14 -19.50 35.51 -4.36
N SER A 15 -20.80 35.74 -4.54
CA SER A 15 -21.83 34.80 -4.09
C SER A 15 -21.74 33.45 -4.83
N SER A 16 -21.53 33.47 -6.15
CA SER A 16 -21.28 32.26 -6.94
C SER A 16 -20.04 31.50 -6.45
N GLN A 17 -18.94 32.20 -6.15
CA GLN A 17 -17.72 31.57 -5.65
C GLN A 17 -17.95 30.95 -4.26
N ARG A 18 -18.62 31.66 -3.36
CA ARG A 18 -19.01 31.14 -2.03
C ARG A 18 -19.87 29.88 -2.14
N ASN A 19 -20.86 29.88 -3.04
CA ASN A 19 -21.72 28.72 -3.27
C ASN A 19 -20.95 27.52 -3.85
N LYS A 20 -20.01 27.75 -4.78
CA LYS A 20 -19.13 26.70 -5.30
C LYS A 20 -18.25 26.10 -4.21
N SER A 21 -17.64 26.93 -3.37
CA SER A 21 -16.82 26.48 -2.24
C SER A 21 -17.66 25.70 -1.22
N LYS A 22 -18.90 26.13 -0.92
CA LYS A 22 -19.82 25.42 -0.03
C LYS A 22 -20.14 24.02 -0.55
N LYS A 23 -20.55 23.91 -1.82
CA LYS A 23 -20.84 22.61 -2.47
C LYS A 23 -19.62 21.69 -2.50
N ALA A 24 -18.43 22.23 -2.79
CA ALA A 24 -17.20 21.45 -2.77
C ALA A 24 -16.90 20.89 -1.38
N ARG A 25 -17.09 21.69 -0.31
CA ARG A 25 -16.91 21.25 1.07
C ARG A 25 -17.92 20.18 1.47
N GLU A 26 -19.20 20.36 1.16
CA GLU A 26 -20.25 19.37 1.44
C GLU A 26 -19.94 18.03 0.76
N LYS A 27 -19.45 18.06 -0.48
CA LYS A 27 -19.05 16.87 -1.20
C LYS A 27 -17.84 16.18 -0.56
N SER A 28 -16.81 16.92 -0.21
CA SER A 28 -15.64 16.40 0.51
C SER A 28 -16.05 15.72 1.83
N LEU A 29 -16.96 16.33 2.59
CA LEU A 29 -17.47 15.73 3.84
C LEU A 29 -18.23 14.42 3.60
N LYS A 30 -19.03 14.34 2.53
CA LYS A 30 -19.72 13.09 2.15
C LYS A 30 -18.74 11.98 1.82
N ILE A 31 -17.71 12.28 1.02
CA ILE A 31 -16.68 11.30 0.64
C ILE A 31 -15.91 10.84 1.87
N GLN A 32 -15.49 11.78 2.72
CA GLN A 32 -14.79 11.46 3.96
C GLN A 32 -15.62 10.55 4.87
N ALA A 33 -16.92 10.85 5.03
CA ALA A 33 -17.84 10.01 5.78
C ALA A 33 -18.00 8.62 5.16
N SER A 34 -18.12 8.53 3.83
CA SER A 34 -18.24 7.25 3.11
C SER A 34 -17.00 6.36 3.19
N LEU A 35 -15.84 6.95 3.45
CA LEU A 35 -14.59 6.22 3.69
C LEU A 35 -14.39 5.88 5.17
N GLY A 36 -15.25 6.37 6.06
CA GLY A 36 -15.12 6.20 7.50
C GLY A 36 -13.89 6.89 8.10
N ILE A 37 -13.45 8.02 7.52
CA ILE A 37 -12.28 8.76 7.97
C ILE A 37 -12.68 9.74 9.08
N ARG A 38 -12.15 9.51 10.28
CA ARG A 38 -12.51 10.29 11.50
C ARG A 38 -11.74 11.60 11.67
N SER A 39 -10.63 11.80 10.94
CA SER A 39 -9.77 12.98 11.10
C SER A 39 -10.48 14.28 10.69
N ALA A 40 -10.42 15.32 11.52
CA ALA A 40 -10.97 16.63 11.18
C ALA A 40 -10.10 17.41 10.17
N SER A 41 -8.80 17.12 10.10
CA SER A 41 -7.85 17.80 9.20
C SER A 41 -7.48 16.88 8.04
N VAL A 42 -7.89 17.27 6.84
CA VAL A 42 -7.64 16.56 5.58
C VAL A 42 -7.23 17.56 4.51
N VAL A 43 -6.14 17.26 3.80
CA VAL A 43 -5.71 17.98 2.60
C VAL A 43 -6.27 17.27 1.37
N TRP A 44 -7.05 17.98 0.56
CA TRP A 44 -7.69 17.43 -0.64
C TRP A 44 -6.88 17.75 -1.89
N HIS A 45 -6.59 16.72 -2.68
CA HIS A 45 -5.80 16.83 -3.90
C HIS A 45 -6.66 16.47 -5.11
N ARG A 46 -6.74 17.40 -6.06
CA ARG A 46 -7.24 17.10 -7.40
C ARG A 46 -6.05 16.90 -8.32
N VAL A 47 -6.06 15.79 -9.03
CA VAL A 47 -5.03 15.43 -10.02
C VAL A 47 -5.67 15.32 -11.40
N LYS A 48 -4.84 15.18 -12.42
CA LYS A 48 -5.29 14.92 -13.80
C LYS A 48 -4.75 13.57 -14.23
N TYR A 49 -5.46 12.90 -15.13
CA TYR A 49 -4.92 11.74 -15.83
C TYR A 49 -4.16 12.22 -17.07
N ILE A 50 -2.90 11.85 -17.17
CA ILE A 50 -2.03 12.09 -18.32
C ILE A 50 -1.28 10.78 -18.54
N PRO A 51 -1.60 9.98 -19.59
CA PRO A 51 -0.87 8.77 -19.90
C PRO A 51 0.62 9.04 -19.95
N HIS A 52 1.40 8.19 -19.28
CA HIS A 52 2.79 8.47 -19.06
C HIS A 52 3.63 7.20 -18.97
N ASN A 53 4.50 7.02 -19.96
CA ASN A 53 5.48 5.92 -20.00
C ASN A 53 6.81 6.42 -19.43
N LEU A 54 7.05 6.09 -18.16
CA LEU A 54 8.24 6.51 -17.43
C LEU A 54 9.53 5.84 -17.92
N TYR A 55 9.42 4.68 -18.61
CA TYR A 55 10.56 3.91 -19.11
C TYR A 55 10.36 3.54 -20.59
N PRO A 56 10.42 4.52 -21.51
CA PRO A 56 10.09 4.31 -22.92
C PRO A 56 11.05 3.37 -23.67
N GLY A 57 12.28 3.17 -23.16
CA GLY A 57 13.27 2.27 -23.75
C GLY A 57 13.14 0.79 -23.37
N ILE A 58 12.22 0.44 -22.47
CA ILE A 58 12.01 -0.94 -22.01
C ILE A 58 10.82 -1.53 -22.76
N PRO A 59 10.99 -2.65 -23.49
CA PRO A 59 9.86 -3.38 -24.08
C PRO A 59 8.97 -4.03 -23.02
N TRP A 60 7.66 -4.08 -23.30
CA TRP A 60 6.65 -4.71 -22.43
C TRP A 60 5.93 -5.82 -23.20
N VAL A 61 5.70 -6.95 -22.53
CA VAL A 61 4.91 -8.08 -23.03
C VAL A 61 3.90 -8.45 -21.95
N ASP A 62 2.61 -8.50 -22.30
CA ASP A 62 1.51 -8.77 -21.36
C ASP A 62 1.58 -7.91 -20.09
N ASP A 63 1.77 -6.60 -20.26
CA ASP A 63 1.95 -5.60 -19.19
C ASP A 63 3.15 -5.88 -18.25
N LYS A 64 4.13 -6.68 -18.68
CA LYS A 64 5.34 -6.97 -17.90
C LYS A 64 6.59 -6.47 -18.63
N PRO A 65 7.54 -5.82 -17.95
CA PRO A 65 8.79 -5.42 -18.56
C PRO A 65 9.65 -6.64 -18.89
N THR A 66 10.30 -6.64 -20.05
CA THR A 66 11.18 -7.75 -20.47
C THR A 66 12.53 -7.76 -19.76
N ARG A 67 12.96 -6.61 -19.23
CA ARG A 67 14.24 -6.42 -18.53
C ARG A 67 14.14 -5.33 -17.46
N ARG A 68 15.18 -5.25 -16.63
CA ARG A 68 15.39 -4.15 -15.69
C ARG A 68 15.86 -2.88 -16.44
N PRO A 69 15.60 -1.67 -15.90
CA PRO A 69 16.16 -0.44 -16.45
C PRO A 69 17.68 -0.39 -16.28
N THR A 70 18.33 0.26 -17.23
CA THR A 70 19.74 0.69 -17.11
C THR A 70 19.86 1.89 -16.16
N ALA A 71 21.08 2.18 -15.71
CA ALA A 71 21.34 3.37 -14.89
C ALA A 71 20.92 4.68 -15.58
N SER A 72 21.12 4.78 -16.90
CA SER A 72 20.70 5.96 -17.69
C SER A 72 19.19 6.11 -17.77
N GLU A 73 18.45 5.00 -17.91
CA GLU A 73 16.98 5.00 -17.88
C GLU A 73 16.45 5.39 -16.50
N ILE A 74 17.06 4.89 -15.41
CA ILE A 74 16.74 5.32 -14.03
C ILE A 74 16.97 6.82 -13.86
N LYS A 75 18.11 7.33 -14.35
CA LYS A 75 18.41 8.76 -14.25
C LYS A 75 17.38 9.60 -15.02
N ALA A 76 17.09 9.24 -16.26
CA ALA A 76 16.10 9.95 -17.08
C ALA A 76 14.71 9.97 -16.42
N ALA A 77 14.26 8.82 -15.90
CA ALA A 77 13.02 8.72 -15.14
C ALA A 77 13.03 9.59 -13.87
N SER A 78 14.17 9.65 -13.16
CA SER A 78 14.31 10.47 -11.95
C SER A 78 14.27 11.97 -12.26
N ASP A 79 14.95 12.40 -13.34
CA ASP A 79 14.95 13.78 -13.81
C ASP A 79 13.52 14.23 -14.15
N GLU A 80 12.74 13.37 -14.81
CA GLU A 80 11.34 13.65 -15.13
C GLU A 80 10.43 13.70 -13.90
N VAL A 81 10.58 12.72 -12.99
CA VAL A 81 9.83 12.63 -11.74
C VAL A 81 10.10 13.81 -10.80
N SER A 82 11.24 14.50 -10.93
CA SER A 82 11.52 15.73 -10.16
C SER A 82 10.48 16.84 -10.37
N THR A 83 9.74 16.80 -11.49
CA THR A 83 8.67 17.76 -11.82
C THR A 83 7.31 17.40 -11.21
N TYR A 84 7.20 16.25 -10.55
CA TYR A 84 5.94 15.78 -9.98
C TYR A 84 5.55 16.55 -8.74
N ARG A 85 4.25 16.52 -8.41
CA ARG A 85 3.76 17.03 -7.14
C ARG A 85 4.02 16.01 -6.03
N PHE A 86 4.86 16.37 -5.08
CA PHE A 86 5.14 15.52 -3.93
C PHE A 86 4.35 15.89 -2.68
N LEU A 87 3.85 14.85 -2.00
CA LEU A 87 3.23 14.94 -0.69
C LEU A 87 4.30 14.75 0.39
N GLN A 88 4.21 15.52 1.46
CA GLN A 88 5.28 15.63 2.46
C GLN A 88 4.78 15.51 3.92
N SER A 89 3.50 15.75 4.19
CA SER A 89 2.97 15.76 5.56
C SER A 89 1.44 15.60 5.61
N GLY A 90 0.90 15.41 6.82
CA GLY A 90 -0.53 15.40 7.10
C GLY A 90 -1.30 14.20 6.50
N LEU A 91 -2.63 14.33 6.48
CA LEU A 91 -3.54 13.36 5.87
C LEU A 91 -4.03 13.90 4.52
N ASN A 92 -3.72 13.19 3.44
CA ASN A 92 -3.91 13.62 2.06
C ASN A 92 -4.90 12.69 1.37
N LEU A 93 -5.97 13.24 0.81
CA LEU A 93 -6.95 12.51 0.00
C LEU A 93 -6.81 12.91 -1.47
N ILE A 94 -6.52 11.93 -2.32
CA ILE A 94 -6.28 12.15 -3.74
C ILE A 94 -7.54 11.75 -4.50
N MET A 95 -8.24 12.73 -5.05
CA MET A 95 -9.48 12.52 -5.77
C MET A 95 -9.24 11.82 -7.11
N ASP A 96 -10.11 10.86 -7.41
CA ASP A 96 -10.20 10.26 -8.73
C ASP A 96 -10.72 11.32 -9.74
N PRO A 97 -9.97 11.60 -10.83
CA PRO A 97 -10.38 12.62 -11.81
C PRO A 97 -11.54 12.16 -12.72
N LEU A 98 -11.84 10.86 -12.76
CA LEU A 98 -12.88 10.27 -13.60
C LEU A 98 -14.13 9.89 -12.80
N ASP A 99 -13.97 9.57 -11.52
CA ASP A 99 -15.08 9.31 -10.60
C ASP A 99 -15.04 10.30 -9.43
N GLU A 100 -15.98 11.22 -9.48
CA GLU A 100 -16.00 12.34 -8.58
C GLU A 100 -16.34 11.97 -7.12
N ASN A 101 -16.76 10.73 -6.86
CA ASN A 101 -17.08 10.17 -5.54
C ASN A 101 -16.01 9.19 -5.04
N SER A 102 -14.91 9.02 -5.77
CA SER A 102 -13.86 8.05 -5.49
C SER A 102 -12.51 8.74 -5.23
N VAL A 103 -11.60 8.00 -4.62
CA VAL A 103 -10.24 8.45 -4.31
C VAL A 103 -9.22 7.50 -4.89
N ILE A 104 -8.16 8.03 -5.51
CA ILE A 104 -6.99 7.24 -5.92
C ILE A 104 -6.32 6.64 -4.69
N ALA A 105 -6.06 7.49 -3.69
CA ALA A 105 -5.35 7.13 -2.47
C ALA A 105 -5.70 8.02 -1.28
N ILE A 106 -5.49 7.47 -0.09
CA ILE A 106 -5.51 8.13 1.22
C ILE A 106 -4.11 7.96 1.80
N ILE A 107 -3.38 9.04 2.04
CA ILE A 107 -1.96 8.99 2.47
C ILE A 107 -1.79 9.81 3.74
N LYS A 108 -1.35 9.17 4.83
CA LYS A 108 -1.09 9.82 6.11
C LYS A 108 0.38 9.74 6.48
N PHE A 109 0.99 10.89 6.71
CA PHE A 109 2.29 11.02 7.35
C PHE A 109 2.08 11.16 8.85
N THR A 110 2.89 10.49 9.65
CA THR A 110 2.94 10.66 11.10
C THR A 110 4.40 10.80 11.51
N PRO A 111 4.84 12.02 11.89
CA PRO A 111 6.15 12.27 12.46
C PRO A 111 6.45 11.34 13.64
N TYR A 112 7.73 11.01 13.83
CA TYR A 112 8.18 10.09 14.88
C TYR A 112 7.83 10.62 16.28
N ASP A 113 7.99 11.92 16.50
CA ASP A 113 7.68 12.62 17.75
C ASP A 113 6.18 12.71 18.06
N GLU A 114 5.32 12.47 17.07
CA GLU A 114 3.87 12.32 17.25
C GLU A 114 3.44 10.87 17.58
N LEU A 115 4.35 9.89 17.50
CA LEU A 115 4.05 8.51 17.87
C LEU A 115 4.12 8.32 19.38
N THR A 116 3.10 7.67 19.95
CA THR A 116 3.14 7.25 21.35
C THR A 116 4.08 6.06 21.53
N SER A 117 4.58 5.84 22.76
CA SER A 117 5.43 4.66 23.05
C SER A 117 4.74 3.34 22.67
N SER A 118 3.43 3.21 22.91
CA SER A 118 2.66 2.03 22.50
C SER A 118 2.60 1.86 20.99
N GLN A 119 2.50 2.95 20.23
CA GLN A 119 2.54 2.88 18.76
C GLN A 119 3.92 2.47 18.28
N ILE A 120 4.99 3.00 18.87
CA ILE A 120 6.37 2.61 18.56
C ILE A 120 6.58 1.12 18.85
N ASP A 121 6.11 0.64 20.00
CA ASP A 121 6.20 -0.77 20.40
C ASP A 121 5.46 -1.69 19.42
N ASP A 122 4.25 -1.31 19.00
CA ASP A 122 3.47 -2.08 18.03
C ASP A 122 4.13 -2.09 16.64
N LEU A 123 4.63 -0.95 16.18
CA LEU A 123 5.35 -0.87 14.89
C LEU A 123 6.64 -1.69 14.92
N ASN A 124 7.39 -1.64 16.03
CA ASN A 124 8.58 -2.47 16.26
C ASN A 124 8.22 -3.95 16.34
N TYR A 125 7.08 -4.31 16.93
CA TYR A 125 6.61 -5.68 16.99
C TYR A 125 6.36 -6.25 15.59
N VAL A 126 5.65 -5.48 14.74
CA VAL A 126 5.40 -5.85 13.33
C VAL A 126 6.71 -5.95 12.55
N SER A 127 7.57 -4.93 12.63
CA SER A 127 8.80 -4.89 11.83
C SER A 127 9.78 -6.00 12.23
N ASN A 128 9.99 -6.23 13.53
CA ASN A 128 10.82 -7.33 14.02
C ASN A 128 10.26 -8.70 13.65
N PHE A 129 8.92 -8.86 13.69
CA PHE A 129 8.29 -10.08 13.21
C PHE A 129 8.66 -10.34 11.75
N LEU A 130 8.49 -9.35 10.86
CA LEU A 130 8.84 -9.48 9.44
C LEU A 130 10.33 -9.72 9.23
N HIS A 131 11.19 -9.08 10.03
CA HIS A 131 12.64 -9.32 9.99
C HIS A 131 12.98 -10.79 10.24
N LYS A 132 12.48 -11.34 11.36
CA LYS A 132 12.71 -12.72 11.76
C LYS A 132 12.03 -13.71 10.82
N SER A 133 10.90 -13.34 10.22
CA SER A 133 10.22 -14.17 9.22
C SER A 133 11.12 -14.54 8.05
N LYS A 134 12.05 -13.67 7.62
CA LYS A 134 12.94 -13.93 6.46
C LYS A 134 13.71 -15.25 6.55
N GLN A 135 14.01 -15.74 7.75
CA GLN A 135 14.69 -17.04 7.91
C GLN A 135 13.86 -18.21 7.33
N PHE A 136 12.55 -18.02 7.21
CA PHE A 136 11.56 -18.99 6.77
C PHE A 136 11.06 -18.77 5.33
N LEU A 137 11.48 -17.69 4.69
CA LEU A 137 10.90 -17.25 3.41
C LEU A 137 11.95 -17.33 2.31
N ASN A 138 11.48 -17.57 1.09
CA ASN A 138 12.24 -17.25 -0.11
C ASN A 138 11.92 -15.81 -0.52
N SER A 139 12.92 -15.07 -1.00
CA SER A 139 12.66 -13.78 -1.62
C SER A 139 11.96 -13.97 -2.96
N VAL A 140 11.08 -13.04 -3.29
CA VAL A 140 10.43 -12.97 -4.60
C VAL A 140 11.43 -12.41 -5.60
N SER A 141 11.78 -13.19 -6.62
CA SER A 141 12.72 -12.83 -7.67
C SER A 141 12.05 -12.91 -9.04
N SER A 142 11.32 -11.86 -9.42
CA SER A 142 10.79 -11.70 -10.79
C SER A 142 11.09 -10.30 -11.31
N CYS A 143 11.64 -10.20 -12.53
CA CYS A 143 11.86 -8.92 -13.19
C CYS A 143 10.57 -8.12 -13.42
N SER A 144 9.41 -8.79 -13.45
CA SER A 144 8.11 -8.15 -13.58
C SER A 144 7.60 -7.54 -12.26
N ARG A 145 8.25 -7.85 -11.13
CA ARG A 145 7.84 -7.40 -9.78
C ARG A 145 8.93 -6.60 -9.06
N VAL A 146 10.20 -6.93 -9.32
CA VAL A 146 11.36 -6.41 -8.57
C VAL A 146 12.49 -6.05 -9.53
N TRP A 147 12.85 -4.77 -9.55
CA TRP A 147 14.00 -4.27 -10.31
C TRP A 147 15.24 -4.05 -9.43
N GLY A 148 15.03 -3.76 -8.15
CA GLY A 148 16.09 -3.76 -7.14
C GLY A 148 15.55 -4.04 -5.75
N GLY A 149 16.47 -4.23 -4.81
CA GLY A 149 16.18 -4.65 -3.44
C GLY A 149 15.55 -6.02 -3.32
N LEU A 150 14.81 -6.22 -2.23
CA LEU A 150 14.23 -7.51 -1.86
C LEU A 150 12.74 -7.36 -1.55
N MET A 151 11.99 -8.40 -1.89
CA MET A 151 10.57 -8.54 -1.59
C MET A 151 10.33 -9.93 -1.03
N TRP A 152 9.42 -10.03 -0.07
CA TRP A 152 9.00 -11.27 0.57
C TRP A 152 7.49 -11.29 0.70
N ALA A 153 6.94 -12.48 0.89
CA ALA A 153 5.54 -12.68 1.25
C ALA A 153 5.47 -13.67 2.43
N ILE A 154 4.53 -13.45 3.34
CA ILE A 154 4.23 -14.34 4.46
C ILE A 154 2.72 -14.44 4.66
N GLY A 155 2.22 -15.63 4.99
CA GLY A 155 0.80 -15.91 5.14
C GLY A 155 0.30 -16.89 4.09
N TRP A 156 -1.00 -16.86 3.84
CA TRP A 156 -1.68 -17.81 2.97
C TRP A 156 -1.51 -17.48 1.48
N ARG A 157 -1.41 -18.54 0.68
CA ARG A 157 -1.36 -18.51 -0.79
C ARG A 157 -2.13 -19.70 -1.36
N LYS A 158 -2.48 -19.64 -2.64
CA LYS A 158 -2.90 -20.85 -3.37
C LYS A 158 -1.79 -21.91 -3.28
N SER A 159 -2.15 -23.16 -2.97
CA SER A 159 -1.18 -24.25 -3.00
C SER A 159 -0.87 -24.67 -4.44
N TYR A 160 0.32 -25.23 -4.62
CA TYR A 160 0.75 -25.87 -5.86
C TYR A 160 1.04 -27.35 -5.65
N ASP A 161 0.83 -27.85 -4.43
CA ASP A 161 1.06 -29.22 -4.05
C ASP A 161 -0.22 -30.04 -4.31
N GLU A 162 -0.05 -31.29 -4.71
CA GLU A 162 -1.16 -32.24 -4.82
C GLU A 162 -1.85 -32.39 -3.45
N ASP A 163 -3.18 -32.53 -3.45
CA ASP A 163 -4.02 -32.67 -2.26
C ASP A 163 -4.02 -31.48 -1.26
N GLN A 164 -3.54 -30.30 -1.67
CA GLN A 164 -3.66 -29.06 -0.89
C GLN A 164 -4.41 -27.96 -1.65
N ILE A 165 -5.40 -27.34 -1.02
CA ILE A 165 -6.16 -26.21 -1.59
C ILE A 165 -5.37 -24.91 -1.42
N VAL A 166 -4.94 -24.65 -0.19
CA VAL A 166 -4.16 -23.48 0.20
C VAL A 166 -2.88 -23.90 0.90
N GLY A 167 -1.82 -23.14 0.68
CA GLY A 167 -0.54 -23.31 1.34
C GLY A 167 -0.09 -22.00 1.99
N ARG A 168 1.13 -22.00 2.50
CA ARG A 168 1.77 -20.80 3.05
C ARG A 168 2.95 -20.37 2.20
N TYR A 169 3.26 -19.07 2.25
CA TYR A 169 4.56 -18.58 1.80
C TYR A 169 5.62 -18.99 2.82
N ILE A 170 6.19 -20.17 2.63
CA ILE A 170 7.32 -20.70 3.40
C ILE A 170 8.23 -21.48 2.44
N LYS A 171 9.51 -21.59 2.79
CA LYS A 171 10.44 -22.50 2.11
C LYS A 171 10.43 -23.87 2.78
N ALA A 172 11.05 -24.86 2.14
CA ALA A 172 11.24 -26.18 2.76
C ALA A 172 12.10 -26.07 4.03
N PHE A 173 11.74 -26.83 5.06
CA PHE A 173 12.38 -26.81 6.38
C PHE A 173 12.89 -28.18 6.79
N THR A 174 13.90 -28.18 7.66
CA THR A 174 14.23 -29.32 8.52
C THR A 174 13.26 -29.37 9.70
N GLU A 175 13.17 -30.51 10.40
CA GLU A 175 12.26 -30.68 11.54
C GLU A 175 12.47 -29.63 12.65
N THR A 176 13.73 -29.31 12.98
CA THR A 176 14.06 -28.26 13.96
C THR A 176 13.58 -26.87 13.51
N ALA A 177 13.62 -26.58 12.21
CA ALA A 177 13.18 -25.29 11.67
C ALA A 177 11.64 -25.16 11.64
N ILE A 178 10.89 -26.26 11.63
CA ILE A 178 9.43 -26.24 11.75
C ILE A 178 9.01 -25.70 13.11
N LYS A 179 9.58 -26.24 14.21
CA LYS A 179 9.26 -25.75 15.56
C LYS A 179 9.58 -24.26 15.72
N ALA A 180 10.72 -23.83 15.20
CA ALA A 180 11.10 -22.42 15.23
C ALA A 180 10.15 -21.54 14.41
N TYR A 181 9.64 -22.04 13.29
CA TYR A 181 8.62 -21.34 12.49
C TYR A 181 7.31 -21.23 13.27
N ASP A 182 6.83 -22.31 13.88
CA ASP A 182 5.57 -22.31 14.63
C ASP A 182 5.64 -21.35 15.83
N ASP A 183 6.70 -21.42 16.62
CA ASP A 183 6.95 -20.51 17.75
C ASP A 183 7.01 -19.04 17.30
N HIS A 184 7.56 -18.80 16.11
CA HIS A 184 7.57 -17.47 15.51
C HIS A 184 6.19 -17.05 15.01
N TYR A 185 5.46 -17.93 14.33
CA TYR A 185 4.18 -17.64 13.71
C TYR A 185 3.06 -17.48 14.73
N LEU A 186 3.17 -18.00 15.95
CA LEU A 186 2.25 -17.67 17.05
C LEU A 186 2.13 -16.16 17.31
N LYS A 187 3.16 -15.38 16.98
CA LYS A 187 3.19 -13.92 17.08
C LYS A 187 2.34 -13.22 16.01
N SER A 188 1.99 -13.93 14.93
CA SER A 188 1.20 -13.39 13.82
C SER A 188 -0.16 -12.86 14.27
N LYS A 189 -0.75 -13.42 15.33
CA LYS A 189 -2.00 -12.93 15.93
C LYS A 189 -1.92 -11.45 16.32
N ARG A 190 -0.91 -11.07 17.10
CA ARG A 190 -0.71 -9.66 17.46
C ARG A 190 -0.34 -8.81 16.24
N VAL A 191 0.42 -9.34 15.29
CA VAL A 191 0.75 -8.62 14.04
C VAL A 191 -0.50 -8.32 13.21
N GLY A 192 -1.39 -9.30 13.01
CA GLY A 192 -2.66 -9.16 12.31
C GLY A 192 -3.55 -8.11 12.99
N GLN A 193 -3.65 -8.16 14.31
CA GLN A 193 -4.38 -7.17 15.10
C GLN A 193 -3.84 -5.74 14.92
N ILE A 194 -2.52 -5.55 15.02
CA ILE A 194 -1.89 -4.23 14.84
C ILE A 194 -2.16 -3.70 13.43
N ILE A 195 -1.92 -4.51 12.39
CA ILE A 195 -2.11 -4.09 10.99
C ILE A 195 -3.58 -3.78 10.71
N GLY A 196 -4.51 -4.63 11.17
CA GLY A 196 -5.94 -4.42 11.04
C GLY A 196 -6.40 -3.12 11.68
N ASN A 197 -5.91 -2.82 12.89
CA ASN A 197 -6.20 -1.56 13.57
C ASN A 197 -5.62 -0.37 12.81
N LEU A 198 -4.36 -0.43 12.35
CA LEU A 198 -3.75 0.65 11.57
C LEU A 198 -4.50 0.95 10.26
N PHE A 199 -5.01 -0.09 9.59
CA PHE A 199 -5.82 0.03 8.38
C PHE A 199 -7.19 0.65 8.69
N LYS A 200 -7.91 0.08 9.66
CA LYS A 200 -9.24 0.58 10.10
C LYS A 200 -9.19 2.02 10.59
N ASP A 201 -8.17 2.40 11.34
CA ASP A 201 -7.98 3.75 11.87
C ASP A 201 -7.69 4.78 10.78
N LEU A 202 -7.07 4.36 9.66
CA LEU A 202 -6.83 5.24 8.53
C LEU A 202 -8.13 5.47 7.75
N ALA A 203 -8.87 4.41 7.43
CA ALA A 203 -10.19 4.49 6.84
C ALA A 203 -10.99 3.21 7.11
N GLN A 204 -12.12 3.34 7.79
CA GLN A 204 -12.90 2.20 8.26
C GLN A 204 -13.54 1.41 7.11
N SER A 205 -14.13 2.09 6.11
CA SER A 205 -14.86 1.41 5.03
C SER A 205 -13.94 0.58 4.12
N PRO A 206 -12.76 1.06 3.68
CA PRO A 206 -11.79 0.22 2.97
C PRO A 206 -11.36 -1.04 3.75
N PHE A 207 -11.21 -0.95 5.06
CA PHE A 207 -10.91 -2.10 5.91
C PHE A 207 -12.08 -3.11 5.93
N GLU A 208 -13.31 -2.62 6.11
CA GLU A 208 -14.52 -3.44 6.13
C GLU A 208 -14.78 -4.13 4.78
N GLU A 209 -14.51 -3.45 3.66
CA GLU A 209 -14.59 -4.05 2.32
C GLU A 209 -13.65 -5.26 2.18
N ASN A 210 -12.38 -5.13 2.59
CA ASN A 210 -11.44 -6.27 2.55
C ASN A 210 -11.88 -7.41 3.47
N ARG A 211 -12.35 -7.09 4.68
CA ARG A 211 -12.88 -8.10 5.61
C ARG A 211 -14.10 -8.83 5.03
N HIS A 212 -15.01 -8.10 4.38
CA HIS A 212 -16.18 -8.69 3.74
C HIS A 212 -15.78 -9.64 2.61
N LEU A 213 -14.81 -9.27 1.77
CA LEU A 213 -14.28 -10.16 0.74
C LEU A 213 -13.70 -11.45 1.32
N MET A 214 -12.97 -11.37 2.44
CA MET A 214 -12.45 -12.57 3.09
C MET A 214 -13.57 -13.48 3.58
N GLN A 215 -14.63 -12.92 4.14
CA GLN A 215 -15.80 -13.69 4.58
C GLN A 215 -16.55 -14.31 3.40
N GLN A 216 -16.78 -13.52 2.34
CA GLN A 216 -17.50 -13.95 1.14
C GLN A 216 -16.84 -15.15 0.48
N TYR A 217 -15.51 -15.18 0.44
CA TYR A 217 -14.73 -16.21 -0.25
C TYR A 217 -14.05 -17.21 0.72
N SER A 218 -14.46 -17.25 1.99
CA SER A 218 -13.85 -18.12 3.02
C SER A 218 -12.32 -18.09 3.06
N ILE A 219 -11.75 -16.90 2.87
CA ILE A 219 -10.30 -16.71 2.83
C ILE A 219 -9.76 -16.75 4.25
N PRO A 220 -8.74 -17.59 4.54
CA PRO A 220 -8.17 -17.66 5.87
C PRO A 220 -7.44 -16.36 6.22
N ALA A 221 -7.57 -15.93 7.48
CA ALA A 221 -6.84 -14.74 7.93
C ALA A 221 -5.35 -15.03 8.05
N PHE A 222 -4.53 -14.00 7.83
CA PHE A 222 -3.08 -14.07 7.92
C PHE A 222 -2.62 -14.73 9.22
N GLU A 223 -3.22 -14.37 10.34
CA GLU A 223 -2.89 -14.89 11.66
C GLU A 223 -3.49 -16.27 11.97
N SER A 224 -4.43 -16.76 11.17
CA SER A 224 -5.02 -18.07 11.36
C SER A 224 -3.97 -19.15 11.13
N LEU A 225 -3.79 -20.06 12.08
CA LEU A 225 -2.88 -21.21 11.96
C LEU A 225 -3.47 -22.33 11.09
N GLU A 226 -4.79 -22.41 11.01
CA GLU A 226 -5.53 -23.44 10.26
C GLU A 226 -6.56 -22.78 9.34
N TYR A 227 -6.90 -23.48 8.25
CA TYR A 227 -8.00 -23.10 7.37
C TYR A 227 -9.36 -23.34 8.04
N GLY A 228 -10.39 -22.58 7.66
CA GLY A 228 -11.75 -22.72 8.19
C GLY A 228 -11.97 -22.09 9.58
N LYS A 229 -10.94 -21.53 10.21
CA LYS A 229 -11.11 -20.77 11.46
C LYS A 229 -11.85 -19.46 11.19
N THR A 230 -12.80 -19.14 12.06
CA THR A 230 -13.49 -17.86 12.04
C THR A 230 -12.47 -16.72 12.23
N PRO A 231 -12.38 -15.76 11.28
CA PRO A 231 -11.46 -14.65 11.38
C PRO A 231 -11.76 -13.74 12.59
N GLU A 232 -10.71 -13.18 13.20
CA GLU A 232 -10.86 -12.16 14.25
C GLU A 232 -11.47 -10.86 13.68
N GLU A 233 -11.91 -9.97 14.56
CA GLU A 233 -12.49 -8.70 14.10
C GLU A 233 -11.51 -7.79 13.35
N SER A 234 -10.22 -7.97 13.59
CA SER A 234 -9.13 -7.24 12.96
C SER A 234 -8.65 -7.86 11.64
N ALA A 235 -9.14 -9.05 11.28
CA ALA A 235 -8.73 -9.75 10.08
C ALA A 235 -9.12 -8.99 8.81
N CYS A 236 -8.13 -8.68 7.98
CA CYS A 236 -8.30 -7.90 6.75
C CYS A 236 -7.40 -8.33 5.59
N THR A 237 -6.59 -9.37 5.79
CA THR A 237 -5.74 -9.93 4.73
C THR A 237 -5.39 -11.40 4.98
N PRO A 238 -5.19 -12.20 3.93
CA PRO A 238 -4.61 -13.54 4.03
C PRO A 238 -3.07 -13.55 4.16
N HIS A 239 -2.40 -12.50 3.69
CA HIS A 239 -0.94 -12.43 3.66
C HIS A 239 -0.41 -11.00 3.75
N ILE A 240 0.89 -10.88 4.03
CA ILE A 240 1.63 -9.63 4.02
C ILE A 240 2.75 -9.77 3.00
N THR A 241 2.85 -8.82 2.08
CA THR A 241 4.05 -8.62 1.27
C THR A 241 4.89 -7.52 1.90
N PHE A 242 6.20 -7.68 1.95
CA PHE A 242 7.09 -6.66 2.49
C PHE A 242 8.39 -6.55 1.69
N THR A 243 9.00 -5.37 1.73
CA THR A 243 10.10 -4.98 0.86
C THR A 243 11.17 -4.23 1.63
N THR A 244 12.44 -4.53 1.38
CA THR A 244 13.59 -3.81 1.98
C THR A 244 14.79 -3.75 1.03
N ASN A 245 15.89 -3.19 1.52
CA ASN A 245 17.22 -3.20 0.91
C ASN A 245 17.28 -2.53 -0.47
N GLY A 246 16.68 -1.35 -0.63
CA GLY A 246 16.73 -0.65 -1.93
C GLY A 246 15.60 -1.05 -2.88
N PHE A 247 14.45 -1.49 -2.35
CA PHE A 247 13.36 -1.98 -3.20
C PHE A 247 12.87 -0.90 -4.17
N PHE A 248 12.79 -1.27 -5.44
CA PHE A 248 12.10 -0.51 -6.47
C PHE A 248 11.57 -1.45 -7.57
N ASN A 249 10.52 -1.04 -8.26
CA ASN A 249 9.75 -1.90 -9.15
C ASN A 249 9.21 -1.16 -10.38
N PRO A 250 8.81 -1.89 -11.44
CA PRO A 250 8.17 -1.29 -12.61
C PRO A 250 6.86 -0.56 -12.28
N PRO A 251 6.47 0.46 -13.06
CA PRO A 251 5.09 0.97 -13.09
C PRO A 251 4.08 -0.15 -13.36
N HIS A 252 3.15 -0.40 -12.46
CA HIS A 252 2.20 -1.51 -12.61
C HIS A 252 0.84 -1.20 -11.97
N LYS A 253 -0.12 -2.08 -12.20
CA LYS A 253 -1.39 -2.18 -11.49
C LYS A 253 -1.52 -3.60 -10.99
N ASP A 254 -2.09 -3.79 -9.82
CA ASP A 254 -2.36 -5.11 -9.26
C ASP A 254 -3.69 -5.65 -9.77
N LYS A 255 -3.77 -5.88 -11.09
CA LYS A 255 -5.03 -6.23 -11.78
C LYS A 255 -5.64 -7.55 -11.30
N ASP A 256 -4.81 -8.42 -10.72
CA ASP A 256 -5.24 -9.73 -10.22
C ASP A 256 -5.78 -9.67 -8.78
N ASP A 257 -5.86 -8.49 -8.17
CA ASP A 257 -6.47 -8.30 -6.85
C ASP A 257 -7.96 -8.03 -6.93
N ILE A 258 -8.73 -8.76 -6.10
CA ILE A 258 -10.17 -8.55 -5.93
C ILE A 258 -10.46 -7.46 -4.90
N SER A 259 -9.54 -7.20 -3.97
CA SER A 259 -9.67 -6.07 -3.05
C SER A 259 -9.57 -4.76 -3.83
N LYS A 260 -10.61 -3.94 -3.73
CA LYS A 260 -10.59 -2.58 -4.28
C LYS A 260 -9.47 -1.75 -3.67
N PHE A 261 -9.21 -1.93 -2.37
CA PHE A 261 -8.20 -1.17 -1.64
C PHE A 261 -7.09 -2.08 -1.11
N ALA A 262 -5.84 -1.67 -1.34
CA ALA A 262 -4.68 -2.19 -0.66
C ALA A 262 -4.27 -1.22 0.46
N PHE A 263 -3.73 -1.73 1.55
CA PHE A 263 -3.11 -0.94 2.62
C PHE A 263 -1.59 -1.11 2.56
N VAL A 264 -0.86 -0.01 2.74
CA VAL A 264 0.59 0.04 2.68
C VAL A 264 1.12 0.84 3.88
N LEU A 265 2.20 0.36 4.49
CA LEU A 265 2.91 1.02 5.57
C LEU A 265 4.39 1.10 5.25
N PHE A 266 4.98 2.30 5.38
CA PHE A 266 6.41 2.56 5.23
C PHE A 266 7.01 2.96 6.57
N LEU A 267 8.06 2.24 6.97
CA LEU A 267 8.80 2.43 8.21
C LEU A 267 10.28 2.74 7.92
N PRO A 268 10.86 3.79 8.54
CA PRO A 268 12.30 3.98 8.57
C PRO A 268 12.88 3.03 9.62
N THR A 269 13.69 2.07 9.20
CA THR A 269 14.15 1.00 10.10
C THR A 269 15.65 0.74 9.98
N ARG A 270 16.27 0.18 11.04
CA ARG A 270 17.63 -0.36 10.97
C ARG A 270 17.65 -1.62 10.11
N THR A 271 18.68 -1.79 9.28
CA THR A 271 18.80 -2.97 8.42
C THR A 271 19.01 -4.26 9.22
N SER A 272 19.59 -4.17 10.42
CA SER A 272 19.97 -5.31 11.28
C SER A 272 18.80 -6.10 11.85
N ASP A 273 17.71 -5.43 12.19
CA ASP A 273 16.59 -6.00 12.97
C ASP A 273 15.22 -5.41 12.62
N TYR A 274 15.19 -4.41 11.74
CA TYR A 274 14.02 -3.60 11.39
C TYR A 274 13.45 -2.77 12.56
N THR A 275 14.23 -2.48 13.60
CA THR A 275 13.81 -1.53 14.63
C THR A 275 13.58 -0.15 14.02
N LEU A 276 12.44 0.46 14.35
CA LEU A 276 12.03 1.80 13.93
C LEU A 276 13.08 2.82 14.38
N VAL A 277 13.41 3.77 13.50
CA VAL A 277 14.43 4.78 13.75
C VAL A 277 13.79 6.16 13.73
N ASP A 278 14.26 7.01 14.64
CA ASP A 278 14.00 8.44 14.53
C ASP A 278 14.61 8.99 13.22
N SER A 279 13.92 9.97 12.66
CA SER A 279 14.29 10.70 11.46
C SER A 279 15.66 11.38 11.49
N SER A 280 16.17 11.73 12.68
CA SER A 280 17.45 12.42 12.85
C SER A 280 18.65 11.57 12.45
N GLU A 281 18.57 10.24 12.62
CA GLU A 281 19.62 9.30 12.23
C GLU A 281 19.43 8.72 10.83
N TYR A 282 18.23 8.84 10.24
CA TYR A 282 17.84 8.15 9.01
C TYR A 282 18.41 8.83 7.76
N ASP A 283 19.32 8.12 7.06
CA ASP A 283 20.13 8.70 5.97
C ASP A 283 19.65 8.37 4.54
N ILE A 284 18.62 7.53 4.38
CA ILE A 284 18.09 7.17 3.06
C ILE A 284 17.38 8.37 2.45
N LYS A 285 17.78 8.73 1.23
CA LYS A 285 17.18 9.80 0.41
C LYS A 285 16.47 9.24 -0.81
N SER A 286 15.44 9.92 -1.29
CA SER A 286 14.65 9.60 -2.47
C SER A 286 13.94 8.24 -2.38
N GLY A 287 13.67 7.62 -3.52
CA GLY A 287 12.82 6.46 -3.76
C GLY A 287 11.34 6.66 -3.51
N PRO A 288 10.75 7.76 -4.02
CA PRO A 288 9.33 8.02 -3.84
C PRO A 288 8.46 6.88 -4.38
N LEU A 289 7.32 6.65 -3.72
CA LEU A 289 6.21 5.94 -4.36
C LEU A 289 5.41 6.95 -5.18
N ILE A 290 5.26 6.70 -6.47
CA ILE A 290 4.66 7.62 -7.43
C ILE A 290 3.48 7.00 -8.18
N PHE A 291 2.62 7.88 -8.70
CA PHE A 291 1.53 7.56 -9.61
C PHE A 291 1.82 8.24 -10.96
N PRO A 292 2.55 7.58 -11.87
CA PRO A 292 3.11 8.22 -13.07
C PRO A 292 2.06 8.92 -13.93
N ASN A 293 0.93 8.24 -14.15
CA ASN A 293 -0.18 8.77 -14.95
C ASN A 293 -0.91 9.97 -14.32
N HIS A 294 -0.59 10.31 -13.06
CA HIS A 294 -1.20 11.43 -12.33
C HIS A 294 -0.17 12.46 -11.84
N LYS A 295 1.12 12.23 -12.13
CA LYS A 295 2.26 13.09 -11.80
C LYS A 295 2.29 13.57 -10.34
N PHE A 296 2.02 12.65 -9.41
CA PHE A 296 2.18 12.88 -7.98
C PHE A 296 2.84 11.69 -7.29
N GLY A 297 3.31 11.89 -6.06
CA GLY A 297 3.86 10.81 -5.25
C GLY A 297 4.12 11.21 -3.79
N ILE A 298 4.63 10.26 -3.03
CA ILE A 298 5.09 10.41 -1.65
C ILE A 298 6.55 10.79 -1.69
N ASN A 299 6.93 11.93 -1.10
CA ASN A 299 8.33 12.26 -0.92
C ASN A 299 8.81 11.78 0.45
N PHE A 300 9.57 10.69 0.41
CA PHE A 300 10.15 10.09 1.60
C PHE A 300 11.32 10.88 2.20
N ASP A 301 11.85 11.90 1.53
CA ASP A 301 12.85 12.80 2.14
C ASP A 301 12.26 13.64 3.28
N HIS A 302 10.93 13.80 3.29
CA HIS A 302 10.18 14.45 4.36
C HIS A 302 9.47 13.44 5.26
N GLN A 303 9.74 12.14 5.09
CA GLN A 303 9.27 11.12 6.03
C GLN A 303 10.14 11.19 7.29
N HIS A 304 9.78 12.07 8.23
CA HIS A 304 10.38 12.12 9.56
C HIS A 304 9.65 11.20 10.55
N GLY A 305 9.25 10.01 10.12
CA GLY A 305 8.37 9.11 10.88
C GLY A 305 7.79 8.00 10.00
N ILE A 306 6.51 7.67 10.13
CA ILE A 306 5.86 6.63 9.31
C ILE A 306 4.94 7.21 8.23
N VAL A 307 4.72 6.44 7.17
CA VAL A 307 3.68 6.75 6.17
C VAL A 307 2.74 5.57 6.02
N LYS A 308 1.44 5.83 6.21
CA LYS A 308 0.36 4.88 5.92
C LYS A 308 -0.35 5.30 4.65
N MET A 309 -0.71 4.35 3.81
CA MET A 309 -1.44 4.59 2.58
C MET A 309 -2.51 3.55 2.36
N ILE A 310 -3.68 3.98 1.90
CA ILE A 310 -4.69 3.13 1.27
C ILE A 310 -4.78 3.57 -0.19
N LEU A 311 -4.72 2.64 -1.14
CA LEU A 311 -4.81 2.97 -2.57
C LEU A 311 -5.65 1.94 -3.33
N GLN A 312 -6.25 2.37 -4.43
CA GLN A 312 -6.87 1.45 -5.40
C GLN A 312 -5.79 0.89 -6.35
N ALA A 313 -4.98 -0.04 -5.84
CA ALA A 313 -3.79 -0.57 -6.49
C ALA A 313 -4.09 -1.32 -7.82
N ASN A 314 -5.27 -1.94 -7.90
CA ASN A 314 -5.76 -2.62 -9.10
C ASN A 314 -6.21 -1.65 -10.21
N LYS A 315 -6.55 -0.40 -9.86
CA LYS A 315 -7.08 0.62 -10.80
C LYS A 315 -5.98 1.56 -11.31
N TYR A 316 -5.04 1.94 -10.44
CA TYR A 316 -4.09 3.03 -10.68
C TYR A 316 -2.65 2.56 -10.83
N THR A 317 -2.02 3.01 -11.93
CA THR A 317 -0.59 2.73 -12.16
C THR A 317 0.24 3.41 -11.09
N HIS A 318 1.08 2.64 -10.42
CA HIS A 318 1.98 3.11 -9.38
C HIS A 318 3.32 2.34 -9.42
N CYS A 319 4.35 2.91 -8.81
CA CYS A 319 5.64 2.25 -8.58
C CYS A 319 6.45 2.96 -7.51
N THR A 320 7.41 2.25 -6.94
CA THR A 320 8.46 2.80 -6.08
C THR A 320 9.71 3.03 -6.92
N MET A 321 10.27 4.24 -6.83
CA MET A 321 11.53 4.60 -7.48
C MET A 321 12.74 4.17 -6.63
N PRO A 322 13.96 4.07 -7.20
CA PRO A 322 15.18 3.81 -6.44
C PRO A 322 15.48 4.91 -5.40
N HIS A 323 16.01 4.52 -4.25
CA HIS A 323 16.53 5.43 -3.22
C HIS A 323 18.05 5.32 -3.08
N SER A 324 18.67 6.25 -2.36
CA SER A 324 20.10 6.17 -2.04
C SER A 324 20.41 4.93 -1.20
N ASN A 325 21.62 4.39 -1.37
CA ASN A 325 22.07 3.27 -0.55
C ASN A 325 22.33 3.72 0.89
N SER A 326 22.07 2.81 1.84
CA SER A 326 22.47 2.95 3.24
C SER A 326 22.98 1.61 3.74
N SER A 327 24.08 1.63 4.49
CA SER A 327 24.60 0.41 5.15
C SER A 327 23.91 0.14 6.49
N LYS A 328 23.26 1.15 7.08
CA LYS A 328 22.68 1.08 8.43
C LYS A 328 21.16 0.95 8.41
N PHE A 329 20.52 1.50 7.39
CA PHE A 329 19.08 1.66 7.37
C PHE A 329 18.43 1.05 6.14
N THR A 330 17.14 0.77 6.26
CA THR A 330 16.29 0.38 5.16
C THR A 330 14.90 0.99 5.33
N ARG A 331 14.23 1.27 4.21
CA ARG A 331 12.81 1.62 4.21
C ARG A 331 12.02 0.33 4.13
N LEU A 332 11.51 -0.14 5.26
CA LEU A 332 10.62 -1.28 5.28
C LEU A 332 9.26 -0.83 4.74
N GLY A 333 8.90 -1.32 3.56
CA GLY A 333 7.54 -1.25 3.04
C GLY A 333 6.82 -2.55 3.36
N LEU A 334 5.56 -2.49 3.79
CA LEU A 334 4.67 -3.64 3.80
C LEU A 334 3.36 -3.27 3.12
N SER A 335 2.73 -4.24 2.47
CA SER A 335 1.42 -4.10 1.86
C SER A 335 0.53 -5.31 2.11
N ILE A 336 -0.77 -5.06 2.15
CA ILE A 336 -1.81 -6.06 2.29
C ILE A 336 -2.89 -5.83 1.23
N GLN A 337 -3.29 -6.91 0.58
CA GLN A 337 -4.27 -6.97 -0.49
C GLN A 337 -4.79 -8.41 -0.63
N ILE A 338 -5.90 -8.58 -1.35
CA ILE A 338 -6.53 -9.89 -1.56
C ILE A 338 -6.49 -10.24 -3.04
N ASN A 339 -5.71 -11.26 -3.39
CA ASN A 339 -5.58 -11.72 -4.76
C ASN A 339 -6.73 -12.68 -5.15
N SER A 340 -7.15 -12.59 -6.41
CA SER A 340 -8.20 -13.42 -7.02
C SER A 340 -7.89 -14.91 -6.99
N THR A 341 -6.62 -15.28 -7.15
CA THR A 341 -6.21 -16.69 -7.25
C THR A 341 -6.50 -17.44 -5.96
N LEU A 342 -6.16 -16.87 -4.80
CA LEU A 342 -6.49 -17.44 -3.49
C LEU A 342 -8.00 -17.45 -3.26
N ALA A 343 -8.67 -16.32 -3.53
CA ALA A 343 -10.12 -16.20 -3.33
C ALA A 343 -10.92 -17.25 -4.11
N HIS A 344 -10.66 -17.39 -5.41
CA HIS A 344 -11.33 -18.39 -6.25
C HIS A 344 -11.00 -19.83 -5.84
N THR A 345 -9.81 -20.06 -5.30
CA THR A 345 -9.41 -21.40 -4.83
C THR A 345 -10.21 -21.79 -3.58
N CYS A 346 -10.34 -20.87 -2.61
CA CYS A 346 -11.18 -21.08 -1.42
C CYS A 346 -12.66 -21.25 -1.81
N ASP A 347 -13.19 -20.35 -2.66
CA ASP A 347 -14.58 -20.39 -3.12
C ASP A 347 -14.96 -21.69 -3.83
N LYS A 348 -14.06 -22.20 -4.68
CA LYS A 348 -14.26 -23.49 -5.34
C LYS A 348 -14.35 -24.61 -4.31
N TYR A 349 -13.43 -24.63 -3.34
CA TYR A 349 -13.41 -25.65 -2.30
C TYR A 349 -14.69 -25.65 -1.45
N GLU A 350 -15.18 -24.48 -1.03
CA GLU A 350 -16.43 -24.39 -0.26
C GLU A 350 -17.64 -24.87 -1.06
N ARG A 351 -17.69 -24.59 -2.37
CA ARG A 351 -18.75 -25.08 -3.26
C ARG A 351 -18.70 -26.60 -3.41
N ASP A 352 -17.50 -27.17 -3.57
CA ASP A 352 -17.30 -28.62 -3.70
C ASP A 352 -17.64 -29.37 -2.39
N LEU A 353 -17.52 -28.73 -1.21
CA LEU A 353 -17.96 -29.30 0.07
C LEU A 353 -19.49 -29.33 0.26
N CYS A 354 -20.20 -28.45 -0.43
CA CYS A 354 -21.65 -28.27 -0.30
C CYS A 354 -22.45 -28.97 -1.41
N SER A 355 -21.78 -29.50 -2.43
CA SER A 355 -22.33 -30.35 -3.50
C SER A 355 -22.26 -31.82 -3.14
#